data_AF-A0A150R7D4-F1
#
_entry.id   AF-A0A150R7D4-F1
#
_cell.length_a   1.000
_cell.length_b   1.000
_cell.length_c   1.000
_cell.angle_alpha   90.00
_cell.angle_beta   90.00
_cell.angle_gamma   90.00
#
_symmetry.space_group_name_H-M   'P 1'
#
loop_
_entity.id
_entity.type
_entity.pdbx_description
1 polymer ?
#
loop_
_entity_poly.entity_id
_entity_poly.type
_entity_poly.pdbx_seq_one_letter_code
_entity_poly.pdbx_strand_id
1 'polypeptide(L)'
;MKQLHLMAANCGSLRRHFDAYKTILGSSTIDCEIVVDIYSLAQGQSTLCAAVIRSSEGATYQDAMSDPLAIAAAEDAYATRNEYGDPGDLRALVKNPECIARMRPE
;
A
#
# COMPACT_ATOMS: atom_id res chain seq x y z
N MET A 1 0.50 -15.66 13.06
CA MET A 1 1.88 -15.14 13.01
C MET A 1 2.40 -14.98 11.57
N LYS A 2 2.56 -16.04 10.75
CA LYS A 2 3.10 -15.91 9.36
C LYS A 2 2.38 -14.90 8.45
N GLN A 3 1.04 -14.86 8.48
CA GLN A 3 0.26 -13.92 7.67
C GLN A 3 0.46 -12.45 8.10
N LEU A 4 0.60 -12.22 9.41
CA LEU A 4 0.84 -10.89 9.96
C LEU A 4 2.22 -10.36 9.58
N HIS A 5 3.24 -11.22 9.58
CA HIS A 5 4.59 -10.85 9.11
C HIS A 5 4.62 -10.51 7.62
N LEU A 6 3.88 -11.26 6.79
CA LEU A 6 3.76 -10.95 5.37
C LEU A 6 3.08 -9.58 5.16
N MET A 7 2.02 -9.29 5.90
CA MET A 7 1.33 -7.99 5.88
C MET A 7 2.24 -6.85 6.33
N ALA A 8 2.97 -7.05 7.43
CA ALA A 8 3.94 -6.10 7.98
C ALA A 8 5.04 -5.74 6.97
N ALA A 9 5.68 -6.75 6.37
CA ALA A 9 6.74 -6.54 5.40
C ALA A 9 6.25 -5.77 4.16
N ASN A 10 5.03 -6.06 3.69
CA ASN A 10 4.44 -5.37 2.55
C ASN A 10 4.07 -3.92 2.87
N CYS A 11 3.55 -3.63 4.06
CA CYS A 11 3.22 -2.28 4.49
C CYS A 11 4.48 -1.42 4.70
N GLY A 12 5.53 -1.98 5.33
CA GLY A 12 6.83 -1.29 5.42
C GLY A 12 7.49 -1.09 4.04
N SER A 13 7.32 -2.04 3.11
CA SER A 13 7.77 -1.88 1.72
C SER A 13 7.01 -0.78 0.97
N LEU A 14 5.69 -0.70 1.16
CA LEU A 14 4.86 0.37 0.58
C LEU A 14 5.37 1.73 1.02
N ARG A 15 5.54 1.92 2.33
CA ARG A 15 6.01 3.18 2.91
C ARG A 15 7.35 3.61 2.30
N ARG A 16 8.33 2.71 2.27
CA ARG A 16 9.67 3.00 1.74
C ARG A 16 9.68 3.38 0.26
N HIS A 17 8.75 2.84 -0.53
CA HIS A 17 8.72 3.05 -1.98
C HIS A 17 7.60 3.98 -2.45
N PHE A 18 6.83 4.58 -1.52
CA PHE A 18 5.63 5.32 -1.88
C PHE A 18 5.93 6.51 -2.81
N ASP A 19 6.98 7.27 -2.53
CA ASP A 19 7.38 8.39 -3.39
C ASP A 19 7.81 7.91 -4.78
N ALA A 20 8.51 6.78 -4.87
CA ALA A 20 8.88 6.18 -6.15
C ALA A 20 7.64 5.74 -6.93
N TYR A 21 6.65 5.12 -6.26
CA TYR A 21 5.37 4.79 -6.88
C TYR A 21 4.66 6.04 -7.37
N LYS A 22 4.59 7.10 -6.56
CA LYS A 22 3.98 8.38 -6.96
C LYS A 22 4.66 8.98 -8.19
N THR A 23 5.99 8.93 -8.28
CA THR A 23 6.73 9.38 -9.46
C THR A 23 6.42 8.54 -10.69
N ILE A 24 6.40 7.20 -10.56
CA ILE A 24 6.15 6.30 -11.68
C ILE A 24 4.71 6.42 -12.19
N LEU A 25 3.73 6.31 -11.28
CA LEU A 25 2.30 6.35 -11.60
C LEU A 25 1.88 7.74 -12.13
N GLY A 26 2.52 8.79 -11.63
CA GLY A 26 2.27 10.17 -12.09
C GLY A 26 2.95 10.53 -13.41
N SER A 27 3.82 9.67 -13.95
CA SER A 27 4.58 9.98 -15.17
C SER A 27 3.71 9.84 -16.43
N SER A 28 3.88 10.79 -17.36
CA SER A 28 3.30 10.72 -18.70
C SER A 28 4.24 10.08 -19.73
N THR A 29 5.49 9.79 -19.37
CA THR A 29 6.52 9.30 -20.30
C THR A 29 6.90 7.83 -20.07
N ILE A 30 6.47 7.25 -18.94
CA ILE A 30 6.68 5.82 -18.66
C ILE A 30 5.62 5.01 -19.40
N ASP A 31 6.04 3.87 -19.95
CA ASP A 31 5.15 2.96 -20.64
C ASP A 31 4.02 2.45 -19.73
N CYS A 32 2.81 2.36 -20.26
CA CYS A 32 1.66 1.96 -19.46
C CYS A 32 1.71 0.51 -18.95
N GLU A 33 2.45 -0.39 -19.59
CA GLU A 33 2.68 -1.74 -19.06
C GLU A 33 3.42 -1.66 -17.72
N ILE A 34 4.49 -0.84 -17.65
CA ILE A 34 5.23 -0.59 -16.42
C ILE A 34 4.34 0.10 -15.38
N VAL A 35 3.55 1.09 -15.78
CA VAL A 35 2.61 1.78 -14.86
C VAL A 35 1.58 0.80 -14.28
N VAL A 36 1.03 -0.10 -15.10
CA VAL A 36 0.04 -1.10 -14.66
C VAL A 36 0.67 -2.13 -13.72
N ASP A 37 1.88 -2.61 -13.99
CA ASP A 37 2.60 -3.55 -13.12
C ASP A 37 2.92 -2.92 -11.76
N ILE A 38 3.45 -1.70 -11.76
CA ILE A 38 3.76 -0.96 -10.53
C ILE A 38 2.50 -0.62 -9.76
N TYR A 39 1.41 -0.25 -10.45
CA TYR A 39 0.12 -0.04 -9.80
C TYR A 39 -0.38 -1.31 -9.12
N SER A 40 -0.34 -2.45 -9.82
CA SER A 40 -0.78 -3.74 -9.28
C SER A 40 0.02 -4.13 -8.03
N LEU A 41 1.35 -3.96 -8.06
CA LEU A 41 2.22 -4.21 -6.92
C LEU A 41 1.88 -3.28 -5.74
N ALA A 42 1.81 -1.98 -5.99
CA ALA A 42 1.54 -0.99 -4.97
C ALA A 42 0.13 -1.18 -4.37
N GLN A 43 -0.87 -1.53 -5.18
CA GLN A 43 -2.24 -1.81 -4.74
C GLN A 43 -2.31 -3.05 -3.84
N GLY A 44 -1.56 -4.10 -4.15
CA GLY A 44 -1.43 -5.27 -3.28
C GLY A 44 -0.84 -4.90 -1.92
N GLN A 45 0.25 -4.13 -1.91
CA GLN A 45 0.90 -3.68 -0.67
C GLN A 45 -0.01 -2.74 0.14
N SER A 46 -0.67 -1.79 -0.52
CA SER A 46 -1.67 -0.89 0.07
C SER A 46 -2.81 -1.64 0.74
N THR A 47 -3.39 -2.62 0.05
CA THR A 47 -4.51 -3.41 0.58
C THR A 47 -4.12 -4.14 1.86
N LEU A 48 -2.90 -4.68 1.92
CA LEU A 48 -2.36 -5.33 3.11
C LEU A 48 -2.10 -4.32 4.23
N CYS A 49 -1.56 -3.14 3.92
CA CYS A 49 -1.31 -2.08 4.88
C CYS A 49 -2.63 -1.54 5.49
N ALA A 50 -3.67 -1.37 4.69
CA ALA A 50 -5.02 -1.03 5.16
C ALA A 50 -5.62 -2.16 6.03
N ALA A 51 -5.34 -3.43 5.71
CA ALA A 51 -5.77 -4.57 6.53
C ALA A 51 -5.06 -4.61 7.89
N VAL A 52 -3.78 -4.20 7.97
CA VAL A 52 -3.07 -4.03 9.25
C VAL A 52 -3.79 -2.98 10.11
N ILE A 53 -4.07 -1.80 9.56
CA ILE A 53 -4.79 -0.73 10.28
C ILE A 53 -6.14 -1.23 10.81
N ARG A 54 -6.97 -1.82 9.94
CA ARG A 54 -8.27 -2.37 10.36
C ARG A 54 -8.15 -3.43 11.44
N SER A 55 -7.12 -4.26 11.37
CA SER A 55 -6.86 -5.27 12.39
C SER A 55 -6.48 -4.60 13.71
N SER A 56 -5.56 -3.64 13.68
CA SER A 56 -5.09 -2.88 14.85
C SER A 56 -6.19 -2.09 15.57
N GLU A 57 -7.19 -1.60 14.82
CA GLU A 57 -8.35 -0.90 15.38
C GLU A 57 -9.42 -1.86 15.93
N GLY A 58 -9.31 -3.16 15.66
CA GLY A 58 -10.22 -4.21 16.12
C GLY A 58 -9.85 -4.77 17.50
N ALA A 59 -10.86 -5.28 18.22
CA ALA A 59 -10.72 -5.84 19.57
C ALA A 59 -9.73 -7.01 19.68
N THR A 60 -9.47 -7.73 18.57
CA THR A 60 -8.57 -8.90 18.52
C THR A 60 -7.09 -8.55 18.44
N TYR A 61 -6.72 -7.30 18.17
CA TYR A 61 -5.31 -6.92 18.00
C TYR A 61 -4.66 -6.41 19.29
N GLN A 62 -5.45 -5.97 20.28
CA GLN A 62 -4.92 -5.67 21.61
C GLN A 62 -4.24 -6.90 22.25
N ASP A 63 -4.73 -8.11 21.99
CA ASP A 63 -4.06 -9.36 22.40
C ASP A 63 -2.81 -9.68 21.55
N ALA A 64 -2.77 -9.24 20.30
CA ALA A 64 -1.65 -9.45 19.37
C ALA A 64 -0.49 -8.44 19.53
N MET A 65 -0.70 -7.34 20.25
CA MET A 65 0.32 -6.33 20.60
C MET A 65 1.44 -6.84 21.53
N SER A 66 1.47 -8.16 21.79
CA SER A 66 2.61 -8.83 22.42
C SER A 66 3.75 -9.10 21.44
N ASP A 67 3.48 -9.10 20.13
CA ASP A 67 4.45 -9.36 19.07
C ASP A 67 5.10 -8.04 18.59
N PRO A 68 6.40 -7.82 18.80
CA PRO A 68 7.10 -6.62 18.35
C PRO A 68 6.96 -6.35 16.85
N LEU A 69 6.82 -7.41 16.03
CA LEU A 69 6.64 -7.26 14.58
C LEU A 69 5.23 -6.80 14.22
N ALA A 70 4.22 -7.14 15.04
CA ALA A 70 2.88 -6.61 14.91
C ALA A 70 2.84 -5.12 15.24
N ILE A 71 3.50 -4.72 16.33
CA ILE A 71 3.62 -3.30 16.73
C ILE A 71 4.26 -2.48 15.62
N ALA A 72 5.44 -2.90 15.14
CA ALA A 72 6.15 -2.18 14.07
C ALA A 72 5.33 -2.07 12.78
N ALA A 73 4.57 -3.13 12.43
CA ALA A 73 3.66 -3.11 11.29
C ALA A 73 2.56 -2.07 11.44
N ALA A 74 1.94 -1.99 12.62
CA ALA A 74 0.92 -1.02 12.91
C ALA A 74 1.50 0.40 12.86
N GLU A 75 2.67 0.64 13.46
CA GLU A 75 3.35 1.93 13.42
C GLU A 75 3.64 2.38 11.97
N ASP A 76 4.19 1.49 11.13
CA ASP A 76 4.43 1.79 9.72
C ASP A 76 3.13 2.04 8.95
N ALA A 77 2.07 1.29 9.23
CA ALA A 77 0.76 1.48 8.59
C ALA A 77 0.15 2.83 8.95
N TYR A 78 0.17 3.19 10.24
CA TYR A 78 -0.32 4.48 10.70
C TYR A 78 0.54 5.64 10.19
N ALA A 79 1.86 5.47 10.16
CA ALA A 79 2.75 6.50 9.61
C ALA A 79 2.48 6.71 8.12
N THR A 80 2.31 5.63 7.34
CA THR A 80 1.93 5.70 5.92
C THR A 80 0.60 6.44 5.75
N ARG A 81 -0.41 6.10 6.57
CA ARG A 81 -1.72 6.77 6.54
C ARG A 81 -1.62 8.26 6.86
N ASN A 82 -0.82 8.62 7.86
CA ASN A 82 -0.65 10.00 8.30
C ASN A 82 0.12 10.85 7.28
N GLU A 83 1.09 10.25 6.59
CA GLU A 83 1.97 10.95 5.64
C GLU A 83 1.32 11.10 4.26
N TYR A 84 0.62 10.06 3.79
CA TYR A 84 0.15 9.99 2.41
C TYR A 84 -1.38 9.94 2.26
N GLY A 85 -2.13 9.95 3.37
CA GLY A 85 -3.58 9.79 3.37
C GLY A 85 -4.00 8.32 3.37
N ASP A 86 -5.27 8.03 3.07
CA ASP A 86 -5.75 6.65 3.03
C ASP A 86 -4.98 5.85 1.96
N PRO A 87 -4.17 4.84 2.34
CA PRO A 87 -3.40 4.07 1.38
C PRO A 87 -4.30 3.34 0.37
N GLY A 88 -5.59 3.14 0.66
CA GLY A 88 -6.53 2.40 -0.18
C GLY A 88 -6.82 3.00 -1.57
N ASP A 89 -6.47 4.27 -1.83
CA ASP A 89 -6.73 4.93 -3.12
C ASP A 89 -5.45 5.32 -3.88
N LEU A 90 -4.74 4.32 -4.41
CA LEU A 90 -3.60 4.56 -5.30
C LEU A 90 -4.00 4.97 -6.72
N ARG A 91 -5.28 4.78 -7.09
CA ARG A 91 -5.75 5.14 -8.43
C ARG A 91 -5.62 6.63 -8.68
N ALA A 92 -5.78 7.45 -7.65
CA ALA A 92 -5.55 8.88 -7.70
C ALA A 92 -4.11 9.26 -8.11
N LEU A 93 -3.13 8.36 -7.97
CA LEU A 93 -1.73 8.61 -8.35
C LEU A 93 -1.49 8.45 -9.86
N VAL A 94 -2.31 7.67 -10.57
CA VAL A 94 -2.16 7.48 -12.01
C VAL A 94 -2.67 8.72 -12.74
N LYS A 95 -1.78 9.45 -13.43
CA LYS A 95 -2.14 10.69 -14.12
C LYS A 95 -2.24 10.57 -15.63
N ASN A 96 -1.62 9.54 -16.22
CA ASN A 96 -1.68 9.32 -17.67
C ASN A 96 -3.04 8.70 -18.07
N PRO A 97 -3.86 9.39 -18.90
CA PRO A 97 -5.17 8.88 -19.36
C PRO A 97 -5.09 7.56 -20.12
N GLU A 98 -4.04 7.33 -20.91
CA GLU A 98 -3.86 6.08 -21.67
C GLU A 98 -3.66 4.90 -20.72
N CYS A 99 -2.87 5.09 -19.66
CA CYS A 99 -2.64 4.06 -18.67
C CYS A 99 -3.89 3.80 -17.83
N ILE A 100 -4.65 4.84 -17.47
CA ILE A 100 -5.95 4.70 -16.79
C ILE A 100 -6.93 3.86 -17.64
N ALA A 101 -6.94 4.04 -18.97
CA ALA A 101 -7.79 3.27 -19.86
C ALA A 101 -7.40 1.77 -19.85
N ARG A 102 -6.11 1.46 -19.80
CA ARG A 102 -5.58 0.08 -19.73
C ARG A 102 -5.82 -0.61 -18.39
N MET A 103 -6.08 0.15 -17.32
CA MET A 103 -6.34 -0.40 -15.98
C MET A 103 -7.79 -0.83 -15.76
N ARG A 104 -8.74 -0.50 -16.64
CA ARG A 104 -10.12 -0.96 -16.50
C ARG A 104 -10.21 -2.45 -16.86
N PRO A 105 -10.84 -3.29 -16.02
CA PRO A 105 -11.25 -4.61 -16.48
C PRO A 105 -12.24 -4.43 -17.64
N GLU A 106 -12.10 -5.28 -18.68
CA GLU A 106 -12.96 -5.32 -19.85
C GLU A 106 -14.45 -5.39 -19.50
#